data_AF-B9R859-F1
#
_entry.id   AF-B9R859-F1
#
_cell.length_a   1.000
_cell.length_b   1.000
_cell.length_c   1.000
_cell.angle_alpha   90.00
_cell.angle_beta   90.00
_cell.angle_gamma   90.00
#
_symmetry.space_group_name_H-M   'P 1'
#
loop_
_entity.id
_entity.type
_entity.pdbx_description
1 polymer ?
#
loop_
_entity_poly.entity_id
_entity_poly.type
_entity_poly.pdbx_seq_one_letter_code
_entity_poly.pdbx_strand_id
1 'polypeptide(L)'
;MTIEVDAKVVVDSFNNPSLDLYEFGSILDVCRSISHSLINVSVSFAKRQANGVAHALAKAARSYASPNVWHETLEFLRDPLLFDVIVSSY
;
A
#
# COMPACT_ATOMS: atom_id res chain seq x y z
N MET A 1 -14.01 2.72 -2.14
CA MET A 1 -12.82 1.86 -2.25
C MET A 1 -11.99 2.06 -1.00
N THR A 2 -11.48 1.00 -0.41
CA THR A 2 -10.64 1.10 0.80
C THR A 2 -9.23 0.64 0.47
N ILE A 3 -8.25 1.48 0.79
CA ILE A 3 -6.83 1.17 0.67
C ILE A 3 -6.35 0.72 2.06
N GLU A 4 -5.84 -0.49 2.11
CA GLU A 4 -5.36 -1.12 3.32
C GLU A 4 -3.84 -0.96 3.46
N VAL A 5 -3.40 -0.48 4.62
CA VAL A 5 -1.99 -0.17 4.89
C VAL A 5 -1.59 -0.75 6.25
N ASP A 6 -0.46 -1.44 6.32
CA ASP A 6 0.05 -2.06 7.57
C ASP A 6 0.97 -1.15 8.39
N ALA A 7 1.19 0.08 7.93
CA ALA A 7 1.90 1.13 8.64
C ALA A 7 0.91 2.06 9.36
N LYS A 8 0.63 1.77 10.65
CA LYS A 8 -0.32 2.56 11.45
C LYS A 8 -0.01 4.05 11.48
N VAL A 9 1.27 4.44 11.55
CA VAL A 9 1.68 5.85 11.51
C VAL A 9 1.27 6.54 10.21
N VAL A 10 1.36 5.84 9.07
CA VAL A 10 0.94 6.37 7.77
C VAL A 10 -0.56 6.59 7.76
N VAL A 11 -1.35 5.61 8.23
CA VAL A 11 -2.82 5.72 8.27
C VAL A 11 -3.26 6.84 9.20
N ASP A 12 -2.68 6.91 10.40
CA ASP A 12 -3.05 7.91 11.40
C ASP A 12 -2.71 9.33 10.89
N SER A 13 -1.51 9.54 10.32
CA SER A 13 -1.08 10.82 9.74
C SER A 13 -1.77 11.17 8.43
N PHE A 14 -2.23 10.18 7.66
CA PHE A 14 -3.02 10.40 6.45
C PHE A 14 -4.40 10.95 6.81
N ASN A 15 -5.09 10.28 7.74
CA ASN A 15 -6.45 10.60 8.16
C ASN A 15 -6.54 11.82 9.09
N ASN A 16 -5.49 12.10 9.86
CA ASN A 16 -5.40 13.24 10.75
C ASN A 16 -4.19 14.10 10.38
N PRO A 17 -4.30 14.92 9.32
CA PRO A 17 -3.18 15.77 8.90
C PRO A 17 -2.79 16.73 10.01
N SER A 18 -1.53 16.67 10.43
CA SER A 18 -0.86 17.69 11.22
C SER A 18 0.13 18.44 10.33
N LEU A 19 0.50 19.67 10.71
CA LEU A 19 1.56 20.39 10.01
C LEU A 19 2.89 19.62 10.15
N ASP A 20 3.32 18.99 9.06
CA ASP A 20 4.59 18.27 8.95
C ASP A 20 5.33 18.78 7.71
N LEU A 21 6.41 19.51 7.94
CA LEU A 21 7.24 20.12 6.88
C LEU A 21 8.38 19.21 6.42
N TYR A 22 8.46 17.98 6.93
CA TYR A 22 9.44 17.00 6.48
C TYR A 22 8.97 16.27 5.21
N GLU A 23 9.88 15.49 4.63
CA GLU A 23 9.62 14.68 3.44
C GLU A 23 8.41 13.75 3.62
N PHE A 24 8.24 13.19 4.81
CA PHE A 24 7.09 12.34 5.16
C PHE A 24 5.75 13.07 4.98
N GLY A 25 5.61 14.27 5.55
CA GLY A 25 4.41 15.10 5.38
C GLY A 25 4.17 15.48 3.91
N SER A 26 5.22 15.86 3.19
CA SER A 26 5.12 16.22 1.77
C SER A 26 4.63 15.06 0.90
N ILE A 27 5.10 13.84 1.14
CA ILE A 27 4.62 12.64 0.44
C ILE A 27 3.15 12.38 0.77
N LEU A 28 2.76 12.49 2.05
CA LEU A 28 1.37 12.30 2.46
C LEU A 28 0.42 13.32 1.84
N ASP A 29 0.85 14.57 1.67
CA ASP A 29 0.07 15.61 1.00
C ASP A 29 -0.21 15.28 -0.46
N VAL A 30 0.80 14.76 -1.18
CA VAL A 30 0.62 14.26 -2.55
C VAL A 30 -0.36 13.09 -2.57
N CYS A 31 -0.20 12.11 -1.66
CA CYS A 31 -1.11 10.98 -1.55
C CYS A 31 -2.56 11.41 -1.26
N ARG A 32 -2.76 12.40 -0.37
CA ARG A 32 -4.08 12.96 -0.08
C ARG A 32 -4.70 13.64 -1.30
N SER A 33 -3.92 14.43 -2.02
CA SER A 33 -4.35 15.08 -3.26
C SER A 33 -4.84 14.06 -4.28
N ILE A 34 -4.07 12.98 -4.49
CA ILE A 34 -4.47 11.87 -5.36
C ILE A 34 -5.74 11.19 -4.83
N SER A 35 -5.81 10.89 -3.54
CA SER A 35 -6.99 10.26 -2.93
C SER A 35 -8.26 11.12 -3.09
N HIS A 36 -8.16 12.44 -2.97
CA HIS A 36 -9.29 13.36 -3.14
C HIS A 36 -9.74 13.48 -4.60
N SER A 37 -8.85 13.20 -5.56
CA SER A 37 -9.22 13.11 -6.99
C SER A 37 -9.98 11.83 -7.34
N LEU A 38 -10.00 10.84 -6.45
CA LEU A 38 -10.72 9.58 -6.60
C LEU A 38 -12.04 9.61 -5.82
N ILE A 39 -13.07 8.93 -6.33
CA ILE A 39 -14.39 8.91 -5.68
C ILE A 39 -14.41 7.89 -4.54
N ASN A 40 -14.78 8.34 -3.33
CA ASN A 40 -15.04 7.51 -2.15
C ASN A 40 -13.87 6.57 -1.78
N VAL A 41 -12.64 7.08 -1.82
CA VAL A 41 -11.46 6.37 -1.32
C VAL A 41 -11.30 6.63 0.18
N SER A 42 -11.12 5.56 0.95
CA SER A 42 -10.72 5.61 2.36
C SER A 42 -9.40 4.88 2.57
N VAL A 43 -8.64 5.28 3.58
CA VAL A 43 -7.38 4.64 3.97
C VAL A 43 -7.54 4.06 5.38
N SER A 44 -7.33 2.76 5.53
CA SER A 44 -7.50 2.05 6.80
C SER A 44 -6.30 1.19 7.16
N PHE A 45 -6.11 1.00 8.46
CA PHE A 45 -5.07 0.14 8.98
C PHE A 45 -5.47 -1.33 8.85
N ALA A 46 -4.58 -2.13 8.27
CA ALA A 46 -4.67 -3.59 8.24
C ALA A 46 -3.51 -4.19 9.02
N LYS A 47 -3.73 -5.36 9.63
CA LYS A 47 -2.60 -6.10 10.24
C LYS A 47 -1.68 -6.60 9.14
N ARG A 48 -0.37 -6.63 9.39
CA ARG A 48 0.64 -7.11 8.43
C ARG A 48 0.34 -8.47 7.81
N GLN A 49 -0.31 -9.37 8.55
CA GLN A 49 -0.74 -10.68 8.06
C GLN A 49 -1.76 -10.62 6.90
N ALA A 50 -2.52 -9.53 6.79
CA ALA A 50 -3.46 -9.26 5.71
C ALA A 50 -2.85 -8.46 4.56
N ASN A 51 -1.61 -7.96 4.70
CA ASN A 51 -0.90 -7.18 3.68
C ASN A 51 0.28 -7.97 3.08
N GLY A 52 0.13 -9.29 2.97
CA GLY A 52 1.21 -10.23 2.61
C GLY A 52 1.77 -9.98 1.21
N VAL A 53 0.88 -9.78 0.23
CA VAL A 53 1.26 -9.48 -1.17
C VAL A 53 2.05 -8.18 -1.26
N ALA A 54 1.55 -7.08 -0.68
CA ALA A 54 2.24 -5.80 -0.75
C ALA A 54 3.60 -5.85 -0.03
N HIS A 55 3.68 -6.58 1.09
CA HIS A 55 4.93 -6.80 1.79
C HIS A 55 5.96 -7.56 0.94
N ALA A 56 5.54 -8.64 0.29
CA ALA A 56 6.40 -9.42 -0.61
C ALA A 56 6.88 -8.58 -1.80
N LEU A 57 6.00 -7.78 -2.39
CA LEU A 57 6.35 -6.86 -3.48
C LEU A 57 7.35 -5.80 -3.04
N ALA A 58 7.12 -5.13 -1.90
CA ALA A 58 8.04 -4.13 -1.37
C ALA A 58 9.42 -4.73 -1.02
N LYS A 59 9.44 -5.94 -0.48
CA LYS A 59 10.68 -6.67 -0.19
C LYS A 59 11.45 -7.00 -1.47
N ALA A 60 10.77 -7.48 -2.50
CA ALA A 60 11.39 -7.79 -3.78
C ALA A 60 11.91 -6.52 -4.47
N ALA A 61 11.14 -5.44 -4.49
CA ALA A 61 11.55 -4.15 -5.06
C ALA A 61 12.89 -3.65 -4.50
N ARG A 62 13.14 -3.86 -3.19
CA ARG A 62 14.42 -3.52 -2.54
C ARG A 62 15.61 -4.35 -3.02
N SER A 63 15.37 -5.54 -3.57
CA SER A 63 16.42 -6.42 -4.09
C SER A 63 16.82 -6.10 -5.53
N TYR A 64 16.08 -5.22 -6.21
CA TYR A 64 16.39 -4.78 -7.56
C TYR A 64 17.09 -3.43 -7.55
N ALA A 65 18.24 -3.34 -8.23
CA ALA A 65 19.05 -2.11 -8.31
C ALA A 65 18.49 -1.07 -9.31
N SER A 66 17.55 -1.48 -10.16
CA SER A 66 16.92 -0.64 -11.18
C SER A 66 15.42 -0.88 -11.24
N PRO A 67 14.62 0.09 -11.74
CA PRO A 67 13.23 -0.15 -12.10
C PRO A 67 13.15 -1.32 -13.08
N ASN A 68 12.22 -2.24 -12.82
CA ASN A 68 11.93 -3.36 -13.69
C ASN A 68 10.43 -3.34 -14.02
N VAL A 69 10.09 -3.71 -15.26
CA VAL A 69 8.71 -3.89 -15.69
C VAL A 69 8.47 -5.38 -15.86
N TRP A 70 7.46 -5.90 -15.19
CA TRP A 70 7.06 -7.30 -15.29
C TRP A 70 5.79 -7.41 -16.12
N HIS A 71 5.86 -8.20 -17.20
CA HIS A 71 4.70 -8.47 -18.06
C HIS A 71 3.83 -9.63 -17.53
N GLU A 72 4.35 -10.39 -16.57
CA GLU A 72 3.69 -11.52 -15.94
C GLU A 72 3.80 -11.41 -14.41
N THR A 73 2.92 -12.12 -13.69
CA THR A 73 2.98 -12.19 -12.23
C THR A 73 4.26 -12.90 -11.79
N LEU A 74 5.02 -12.27 -10.89
CA LEU A 74 6.21 -12.87 -10.30
C LEU A 74 5.84 -14.13 -9.52
N GLU A 75 6.61 -15.21 -9.68
CA GLU A 75 6.28 -16.51 -9.07
C GLU A 75 6.09 -16.43 -7.55
N PHE A 76 6.91 -15.62 -6.86
CA PHE A 76 6.82 -15.44 -5.41
C PHE A 76 5.55 -14.69 -4.95
N LEU A 77 4.82 -14.05 -5.87
CA LEU A 77 3.52 -13.41 -5.59
C LEU A 77 2.34 -14.34 -5.87
N ARG A 78 2.55 -15.47 -6.56
CA ARG A 78 1.47 -16.34 -7.01
C ARG A 78 0.65 -16.89 -5.84
N ASP A 79 1.30 -17.50 -4.85
CA ASP A 79 0.62 -18.08 -3.69
C ASP A 79 -0.01 -17.02 -2.77
N PRO A 80 0.69 -15.91 -2.43
CA PRO A 80 0.08 -14.83 -1.65
C PRO A 80 -1.14 -14.20 -2.34
N LEU A 81 -1.10 -14.00 -3.67
CA LEU A 81 -2.23 -13.44 -4.42
C LEU A 81 -3.43 -14.40 -4.46
N LEU A 82 -3.19 -15.70 -4.62
CA LEU A 82 -4.25 -16.72 -4.56
C LEU A 82 -4.95 -16.70 -3.19
N PHE A 83 -4.18 -16.60 -2.11
CA PHE A 83 -4.75 -16.52 -0.76
C PHE A 83 -5.59 -15.25 -0.56
N ASP A 84 -5.09 -14.08 -0.98
CA ASP A 84 -5.78 -12.81 -0.82
C ASP A 84 -7.08 -12.73 -1.65
N VAL A 85 -7.09 -13.30 -2.86
CA VAL A 85 -8.32 -13.38 -3.70
C VAL A 85 -9.38 -14.27 -3.07
N ILE A 86 -8.96 -15.42 -2.51
CA ILE A 86 -9.89 -16.36 -1.88
C ILE A 86 -10.48 -15.75 -0.61
N VAL A 87 -9.66 -15.12 0.24
CA VAL A 87 -10.12 -14.49 1.49
C VAL A 87 -11.03 -13.30 1.24
N SER A 88 -10.82 -12.53 0.17
CA SER A 88 -11.67 -11.38 -0.20
C SER A 88 -13.04 -11.78 -0.78
N SER A 89 -13.27 -13.07 -1.05
CA SER A 89 -14.50 -13.60 -1.65
C SER A 89 -15.50 -14.17 -0.62
N TYR A 90 -15.18 -14.07 0.68
CA TYR A 90 -16.02 -14.47 1.82
C TYR A 90 -16.36 -13.26 2.69
#